data_AF-A0A811MYJ8-F1
#
_entry.id   AF-A0A811MYJ8-F1
#
_cell.length_a   1.000
_cell.length_b   1.000
_cell.length_c   1.000
_cell.angle_alpha   90.00
_cell.angle_beta   90.00
_cell.angle_gamma   90.00
#
_symmetry.space_group_name_H-M   'P 1'
#
loop_
_entity.id
_entity.type
_entity.pdbx_description
1 polymer ?
#
loop_
_entity_poly.entity_id
_entity_poly.type
_entity_poly.pdbx_seq_one_letter_code
_entity_poly.pdbx_strand_id
1 'polypeptide(L)'
;MRTKPTILALILLSLVCSGATGSRRRGWHSPTTSASSARPPRTRRRSTLQRTIFDIKRLIGRRFDDEEVQRDVKYLPYKVVNKGGKQYVEVPMKGGEKKTFSPEEISAMILSKMWETAETYLGQRVTDAVVTVPAYFNDAQRQATKDAGTIAGLNVPRIINEPTAAAIAYGLDKKGAEMNVLVYDLGGGTFDVSVLSLDHGVFEVLANSGDTHLGGEDFDQRVMDHFIRLIKRKHGKDISKDGRALGKLRRECERAKRALSNQHQVRVEIESLFDGVELSEQLTRAKFEELNMDLFKKTLGPVKKAIADAKLKKSDIDEIVLVGGSTRIPKVQELLTEMFDGKEPNKGINPDEAVAYGAAVQGIIISGEGGAETKDILLLDVTPLTLGIETAGGVMTKLIPRNTRIPVFEYERSLTKDCRELGRFDLTGIPPAPRGVPQIEVTFEVDENSILHVTAADKAGGRSKSITITNDKGRLSQEEIDRIVREAEEFAEEDRRVRERVDAWNRLENYVYRVRATVRDGSGMAVKIGEEDMERVEAALAEALEWLEEQDGAGVERRRRRTTRRSSGRWRRCAAQSSSRCMRSRPGRPAPRTRMT
;
A
#
# COMPACT_ATOMS: atom_id res chain seq x y z
N MET A 1 35.36 10.75 2.14
CA MET A 1 34.84 12.14 2.31
C MET A 1 33.61 12.10 3.21
N ARG A 2 33.08 13.24 3.67
CA ARG A 2 31.84 13.31 4.48
C ARG A 2 30.76 14.09 3.71
N THR A 3 29.65 13.42 3.39
CA THR A 3 28.38 13.96 2.88
C THR A 3 27.27 13.27 3.69
N LYS A 4 26.33 13.97 4.33
CA LYS A 4 25.18 14.78 3.80
C LYS A 4 24.00 13.88 3.34
N PRO A 5 22.74 14.33 3.49
CA PRO A 5 21.62 13.43 3.69
C PRO A 5 21.21 12.69 2.42
N THR A 6 21.26 11.36 2.48
CA THR A 6 20.85 10.47 1.40
C THR A 6 19.32 10.47 1.28
N ILE A 7 18.79 11.06 0.21
CA ILE A 7 17.36 10.95 -0.13
C ILE A 7 17.10 9.53 -0.63
N LEU A 8 16.12 8.84 -0.05
CA LEU A 8 15.77 7.47 -0.44
C LEU A 8 14.26 7.36 -0.63
N ALA A 9 13.82 6.94 -1.81
CA ALA A 9 12.40 6.70 -2.03
C ALA A 9 11.85 5.61 -1.10
N LEU A 10 10.67 5.87 -0.54
CA LEU A 10 9.99 4.97 0.38
C LEU A 10 8.62 4.61 -0.17
N ILE A 11 8.44 3.31 -0.39
CA ILE A 11 7.31 2.73 -1.13
C ILE A 11 6.00 2.99 -0.38
N LEU A 12 4.99 3.51 -1.07
CA LEU A 12 3.60 3.30 -0.69
C LEU A 12 2.78 2.64 -1.81
N LEU A 13 2.11 1.55 -1.41
CA LEU A 13 0.80 1.13 -1.92
C LEU A 13 0.65 0.77 -3.41
N SER A 14 1.45 -0.21 -3.84
CA SER A 14 0.88 -1.40 -4.50
C SER A 14 0.90 -2.67 -3.62
N LEU A 15 1.75 -2.72 -2.58
CA LEU A 15 2.04 -3.94 -1.78
C LEU A 15 1.24 -4.14 -0.46
N VAL A 16 0.26 -3.29 -0.16
CA VAL A 16 -0.51 -3.35 1.12
C VAL A 16 -1.96 -3.84 0.94
N CYS A 17 -2.59 -3.57 -0.21
CA CYS A 17 -3.97 -3.96 -0.55
C CYS A 17 -4.04 -5.26 -1.36
N SER A 18 -3.20 -6.24 -1.01
CA SER A 18 -3.19 -7.61 -1.54
C SER A 18 -2.27 -8.47 -0.67
N GLY A 19 -2.82 -9.48 0.02
CA GLY A 19 -2.24 -10.19 1.15
C GLY A 19 -0.83 -10.76 1.00
N ALA A 20 0.13 -10.13 1.67
CA ALA A 20 1.54 -10.56 1.76
C ALA A 20 1.75 -11.79 2.69
N THR A 21 1.08 -12.92 2.43
CA THR A 21 1.32 -14.18 3.15
C THR A 21 2.60 -14.90 2.68
N GLY A 22 3.76 -14.23 2.78
CA GLY A 22 5.01 -14.72 2.16
C GLY A 22 6.32 -14.54 2.94
N SER A 23 6.57 -13.39 3.58
CA SER A 23 7.86 -13.11 4.23
C SER A 23 7.78 -12.09 5.38
N ARG A 24 8.67 -12.27 6.38
CA ARG A 24 9.06 -11.34 7.47
C ARG A 24 8.11 -10.18 7.88
N ARG A 25 6.99 -10.46 8.55
CA ARG A 25 6.48 -9.60 9.65
C ARG A 25 5.61 -10.36 10.66
N ARG A 26 5.49 -9.81 11.88
CA ARG A 26 4.64 -10.31 12.99
C ARG A 26 3.55 -9.27 13.23
N GLY A 27 2.31 -9.68 13.51
CA GLY A 27 1.26 -8.75 13.92
C GLY A 27 1.53 -8.12 15.29
N TRP A 28 1.28 -6.81 15.40
CA TRP A 28 1.44 -6.01 16.62
C TRP A 28 0.51 -6.47 17.75
N HIS A 29 1.09 -6.67 18.94
CA HIS A 29 0.39 -7.00 20.18
C HIS A 29 1.17 -6.33 21.34
N SER A 30 0.80 -5.12 21.76
CA SER A 30 1.32 -4.53 23.01
C SER A 30 0.93 -5.41 24.21
N PRO A 31 1.87 -5.80 25.10
CA PRO A 31 1.60 -6.47 26.35
C PRO A 31 1.69 -5.50 27.54
N THR A 32 0.80 -4.50 27.59
CA THR A 32 0.49 -3.82 28.85
C THR A 32 -0.18 -4.78 29.84
N THR A 33 0.35 -4.82 31.06
CA THR A 33 -0.12 -5.62 32.21
C THR A 33 0.03 -4.81 33.49
N SER A 34 -1.09 -4.34 34.04
CA SER A 34 -1.23 -4.12 35.49
C SER A 34 -1.80 -5.39 36.12
N ALA A 35 -1.32 -5.78 37.29
CA ALA A 35 -1.71 -7.03 37.92
C ALA A 35 -3.04 -6.89 38.68
N SER A 36 -4.00 -7.77 38.40
CA SER A 36 -5.12 -8.08 39.31
C SER A 36 -5.60 -9.51 39.07
N SER A 37 -5.97 -10.20 40.16
CA SER A 37 -6.07 -11.65 40.22
C SER A 37 -7.51 -12.16 40.06
N ALA A 38 -7.95 -12.35 38.80
CA ALA A 38 -9.15 -13.14 38.49
C ALA A 38 -9.07 -13.80 37.11
N ARG A 39 -9.52 -15.06 36.99
CA ARG A 39 -9.72 -15.72 35.68
C ARG A 39 -10.98 -15.14 35.00
N PRO A 40 -10.89 -14.43 33.86
CA PRO A 40 -12.09 -14.09 33.10
C PRO A 40 -12.68 -15.34 32.43
N PRO A 41 -14.02 -15.46 32.31
CA PRO A 41 -14.65 -16.61 31.67
C PRO A 41 -14.31 -16.71 30.18
N ARG A 42 -14.41 -17.93 29.63
CA ARG A 42 -14.00 -18.31 28.25
C ARG A 42 -14.73 -17.56 27.10
N THR A 43 -15.69 -16.69 27.41
CA THR A 43 -16.76 -16.22 26.52
C THR A 43 -16.64 -14.75 26.07
N ARG A 44 -15.43 -14.22 25.81
CA ARG A 44 -15.28 -12.90 25.14
C ARG A 44 -13.97 -12.64 24.38
N ARG A 45 -13.49 -13.60 23.56
CA ARG A 45 -12.47 -13.31 22.52
C ARG A 45 -13.08 -12.42 21.41
N ARG A 46 -13.14 -11.10 21.63
CA ARG A 46 -13.49 -10.09 20.59
C ARG A 46 -12.61 -10.32 19.35
N SER A 47 -13.19 -10.23 18.17
CA SER A 47 -12.50 -10.57 16.91
C SER A 47 -11.32 -9.64 16.64
N THR A 48 -10.20 -10.20 16.16
CA THR A 48 -9.01 -9.41 15.77
C THR A 48 -9.24 -8.56 14.51
N LEU A 49 -10.31 -8.81 13.75
CA LEU A 49 -10.65 -8.05 12.54
C LEU A 49 -10.86 -6.56 12.81
N GLN A 50 -11.57 -6.21 13.88
CA GLN A 50 -11.78 -4.80 14.28
C GLN A 50 -10.48 -4.09 14.74
N ARG A 51 -9.34 -4.79 14.74
CA ARG A 51 -7.99 -4.28 15.02
C ARG A 51 -7.00 -4.55 13.88
N THR A 52 -7.49 -4.94 12.70
CA THR A 52 -6.69 -5.22 11.51
C THR A 52 -7.15 -4.26 10.43
N ILE A 53 -6.37 -3.19 10.23
CA ILE A 53 -6.69 -2.13 9.27
C ILE A 53 -5.93 -2.37 7.97
N PHE A 54 -6.61 -2.11 6.85
CA PHE A 54 -6.14 -2.28 5.48
C PHE A 54 -6.98 -1.35 4.57
N ASP A 55 -6.64 -1.25 3.28
CA ASP A 55 -7.33 -0.40 2.27
C ASP A 55 -7.41 1.10 2.57
N ILE A 56 -6.58 1.60 3.49
CA ILE A 56 -6.63 2.98 3.97
C ILE A 56 -6.39 4.03 2.88
N LYS A 57 -5.71 3.67 1.77
CA LYS A 57 -5.54 4.50 0.55
C LYS A 57 -6.86 4.86 -0.14
N ARG A 58 -7.94 4.09 0.08
CA ARG A 58 -9.29 4.47 -0.38
C ARG A 58 -9.94 5.55 0.51
N LEU A 59 -9.47 5.72 1.75
CA LEU A 59 -10.02 6.68 2.72
C LEU A 59 -9.18 7.96 2.88
N ILE A 60 -7.91 7.99 2.46
CA ILE A 60 -7.02 9.15 2.63
C ILE A 60 -7.45 10.35 1.75
N GLY A 61 -7.43 11.56 2.32
CA GLY A 61 -7.83 12.81 1.65
C GLY A 61 -9.30 12.90 1.21
N ARG A 62 -10.17 12.01 1.68
CA ARG A 62 -11.62 12.05 1.41
C ARG A 62 -12.40 12.78 2.52
N ARG A 63 -13.72 12.88 2.36
CA ARG A 63 -14.66 13.26 3.43
C ARG A 63 -15.50 12.03 3.79
N PHE A 64 -15.98 11.95 5.03
CA PHE A 64 -16.76 10.79 5.50
C PHE A 64 -18.01 10.57 4.66
N ASP A 65 -18.65 11.67 4.22
CA ASP A 65 -19.91 11.65 3.49
C ASP A 65 -19.74 11.56 1.95
N ASP A 66 -18.50 11.41 1.44
CA ASP A 66 -18.25 11.12 0.01
C ASP A 66 -18.82 9.73 -0.35
N GLU A 67 -19.46 9.59 -1.53
CA GLU A 67 -20.23 8.39 -1.90
C GLU A 67 -19.42 7.08 -1.83
N GLU A 68 -18.14 7.13 -2.18
CA GLU A 68 -17.28 5.94 -2.21
C GLU A 68 -16.84 5.54 -0.80
N VAL A 69 -16.64 6.50 0.11
CA VAL A 69 -16.43 6.19 1.55
C VAL A 69 -17.70 5.55 2.12
N GLN A 70 -18.88 6.10 1.82
CA GLN A 70 -20.16 5.50 2.18
C GLN A 70 -20.44 4.15 1.50
N ARG A 71 -19.67 3.77 0.48
CA ARG A 71 -19.69 2.44 -0.14
C ARG A 71 -18.76 1.49 0.61
N ASP A 72 -17.50 1.85 0.76
CA ASP A 72 -16.46 1.00 1.37
C ASP A 72 -16.76 0.67 2.84
N VAL A 73 -17.29 1.62 3.61
CA VAL A 73 -17.68 1.44 5.03
C VAL A 73 -18.70 0.31 5.24
N LYS A 74 -19.41 -0.15 4.19
CA LYS A 74 -20.32 -1.31 4.24
C LYS A 74 -19.59 -2.66 4.17
N TYR A 75 -18.34 -2.69 3.71
CA TYR A 75 -17.54 -3.91 3.46
C TYR A 75 -16.29 -4.00 4.34
N LEU A 76 -15.82 -2.88 4.89
CA LEU A 76 -14.68 -2.82 5.81
C LEU A 76 -15.03 -3.48 7.16
N PRO A 77 -14.16 -4.35 7.72
CA PRO A 77 -14.45 -5.09 8.96
C PRO A 77 -14.04 -4.33 10.24
N TYR A 78 -13.51 -3.13 10.09
CA TYR A 78 -13.19 -2.17 11.14
C TYR A 78 -14.17 -0.99 11.06
N LYS A 79 -14.38 -0.28 12.18
CA LYS A 79 -15.37 0.80 12.22
C LYS A 79 -14.74 2.11 11.75
N VAL A 80 -15.38 2.77 10.79
CA VAL A 80 -15.10 4.17 10.43
C VAL A 80 -16.13 5.08 11.11
N VAL A 81 -15.72 6.28 11.51
CA VAL A 81 -16.55 7.30 12.17
C VAL A 81 -16.33 8.68 11.55
N ASN A 82 -17.36 9.52 11.57
CA ASN A 82 -17.27 10.93 11.22
C ASN A 82 -16.72 11.73 12.42
N LYS A 83 -15.69 12.54 12.21
CA LYS A 83 -15.24 13.59 13.13
C LYS A 83 -15.05 14.88 12.33
N GLY A 84 -16.00 15.82 12.46
CA GLY A 84 -15.93 17.12 11.76
C GLY A 84 -15.97 17.03 10.23
N GLY A 85 -16.66 16.04 9.66
CA GLY A 85 -16.69 15.76 8.22
C GLY A 85 -15.56 14.83 7.75
N LYS A 86 -14.52 14.60 8.56
CA LYS A 86 -13.41 13.69 8.26
C LYS A 86 -13.72 12.25 8.71
N GLN A 87 -13.28 11.28 7.93
CA GLN A 87 -13.30 9.86 8.25
C GLN A 87 -12.14 9.48 9.19
N TYR A 88 -12.45 8.86 10.33
CA TYR A 88 -11.48 8.28 11.26
C TYR A 88 -11.78 6.80 11.51
N VAL A 89 -10.76 6.00 11.77
CA VAL A 89 -10.88 4.57 12.11
C VAL A 89 -10.94 4.40 13.63
N GLU A 90 -12.05 3.90 14.16
CA GLU A 90 -12.23 3.59 15.59
C GLU A 90 -11.69 2.19 15.92
N VAL A 91 -10.55 2.14 16.61
CA VAL A 91 -9.88 0.89 17.04
C VAL A 91 -10.17 0.63 18.52
N PRO A 92 -10.82 -0.49 18.89
CA PRO A 92 -11.10 -0.83 20.28
C PRO A 92 -9.84 -1.38 20.96
N MET A 93 -9.26 -0.65 21.90
CA MET A 93 -7.99 -0.98 22.57
C MET A 93 -8.17 -2.05 23.67
N LYS A 94 -7.07 -2.40 24.37
CA LYS A 94 -7.15 -3.14 25.64
C LYS A 94 -7.86 -2.29 26.71
N GLY A 95 -8.29 -2.90 27.82
CA GLY A 95 -9.06 -2.21 28.87
C GLY A 95 -10.52 -1.86 28.50
N GLY A 96 -10.82 -1.64 27.22
CA GLY A 96 -12.16 -1.27 26.73
C GLY A 96 -12.23 0.14 26.14
N GLU A 97 -11.16 0.91 26.30
CA GLU A 97 -10.87 2.18 25.61
C GLU A 97 -10.99 2.03 24.07
N LYS A 98 -11.20 3.15 23.39
CA LYS A 98 -11.23 3.25 21.93
C LYS A 98 -10.32 4.41 21.51
N LYS A 99 -9.33 4.16 20.67
CA LYS A 99 -8.60 5.23 19.96
C LYS A 99 -9.18 5.43 18.56
N THR A 100 -9.08 6.64 18.04
CA THR A 100 -9.50 6.99 16.67
C THR A 100 -8.31 7.52 15.90
N PHE A 101 -7.92 6.84 14.83
CA PHE A 101 -6.79 7.23 14.00
C PHE A 101 -7.29 7.74 12.65
N SER A 102 -6.69 8.81 12.13
CA SER A 102 -6.89 9.30 10.78
C SER A 102 -6.28 8.36 9.72
N PRO A 103 -6.75 8.39 8.46
CA PRO A 103 -6.09 7.71 7.35
C PRO A 103 -4.60 8.06 7.21
N GLU A 104 -4.25 9.30 7.53
CA GLU A 104 -2.91 9.86 7.51
C GLU A 104 -2.03 9.21 8.60
N GLU A 105 -2.50 9.12 9.85
CA GLU A 105 -1.84 8.38 10.95
C GLU A 105 -1.55 6.91 10.58
N ILE A 106 -2.54 6.21 10.03
CA ILE A 106 -2.40 4.79 9.67
C ILE A 106 -1.45 4.61 8.49
N SER A 107 -1.44 5.56 7.54
CA SER A 107 -0.50 5.58 6.43
C SER A 107 0.93 5.90 6.89
N ALA A 108 1.07 6.78 7.89
CA ALA A 108 2.35 7.06 8.54
C ALA A 108 2.92 5.81 9.25
N MET A 109 2.10 5.03 9.96
CA MET A 109 2.52 3.74 10.55
C MET A 109 3.04 2.75 9.50
N ILE A 110 2.53 2.81 8.26
CA ILE A 110 3.03 2.01 7.14
C ILE A 110 4.36 2.58 6.62
N LEU A 111 4.46 3.89 6.45
CA LEU A 111 5.68 4.60 6.04
C LEU A 111 6.84 4.38 7.02
N SER A 112 6.64 4.59 8.32
CA SER A 112 7.66 4.31 9.35
C SER A 112 8.11 2.84 9.32
N LYS A 113 7.20 1.91 8.99
CA LYS A 113 7.54 0.49 8.84
C LYS A 113 8.28 0.17 7.52
N MET A 114 8.23 1.03 6.50
CA MET A 114 9.12 1.00 5.34
C MET A 114 10.46 1.66 5.66
N TRP A 115 10.45 2.83 6.29
CA TRP A 115 11.61 3.59 6.77
C TRP A 115 12.54 2.74 7.64
N GLU A 116 12.02 2.09 8.69
CA GLU A 116 12.77 1.13 9.52
C GLU A 116 13.42 -0.01 8.68
N THR A 117 12.85 -0.36 7.53
CA THR A 117 13.38 -1.40 6.65
C THR A 117 14.58 -0.89 5.84
N ALA A 118 14.51 0.37 5.38
CA ALA A 118 15.62 1.05 4.72
C ALA A 118 16.79 1.28 5.68
N GLU A 119 16.54 1.82 6.88
CA GLU A 119 17.60 2.06 7.88
C GLU A 119 18.27 0.75 8.32
N THR A 120 17.50 -0.33 8.51
CA THR A 120 18.04 -1.67 8.81
C THR A 120 18.93 -2.22 7.68
N TYR A 121 18.70 -1.82 6.43
CA TYR A 121 19.48 -2.26 5.27
C TYR A 121 20.74 -1.39 5.06
N LEU A 122 20.61 -0.07 5.20
CA LEU A 122 21.69 0.89 4.97
C LEU A 122 22.63 1.06 6.16
N GLY A 123 22.20 0.73 7.38
CA GLY A 123 22.98 0.91 8.61
C GLY A 123 23.13 2.37 9.07
N GLN A 124 22.38 3.29 8.46
CA GLN A 124 22.37 4.72 8.76
C GLN A 124 20.94 5.26 8.83
N ARG A 125 20.77 6.44 9.44
CA ARG A 125 19.47 7.14 9.50
C ARG A 125 19.08 7.64 8.11
N VAL A 126 17.80 7.53 7.77
CA VAL A 126 17.18 8.16 6.59
C VAL A 126 16.26 9.29 7.06
N THR A 127 16.23 10.41 6.33
CA THR A 127 15.44 11.60 6.69
C THR A 127 14.49 12.08 5.58
N ASP A 128 14.74 11.70 4.33
CA ASP A 128 14.12 12.30 3.15
C ASP A 128 13.58 11.22 2.20
N ALA A 129 12.34 11.37 1.76
CA ALA A 129 11.58 10.35 1.04
C ALA A 129 10.84 10.88 -0.18
N VAL A 130 11.07 10.27 -1.34
CA VAL A 130 10.12 10.36 -2.47
C VAL A 130 9.00 9.35 -2.20
N VAL A 131 7.75 9.81 -2.29
CA VAL A 131 6.54 9.02 -2.00
C VAL A 131 5.62 9.00 -3.23
N THR A 132 5.00 7.84 -3.49
CA THR A 132 4.20 7.57 -4.68
C THR A 132 2.71 7.77 -4.45
N VAL A 133 2.00 8.33 -5.44
CA VAL A 133 0.53 8.48 -5.47
C VAL A 133 -0.05 8.12 -6.83
N PRO A 134 -1.31 7.64 -6.92
CA PRO A 134 -2.04 7.51 -8.19
C PRO A 134 -2.00 8.81 -9.00
N ALA A 135 -1.87 8.73 -10.33
CA ALA A 135 -1.90 9.93 -11.17
C ALA A 135 -3.24 10.67 -11.01
N TYR A 136 -4.34 9.94 -10.81
CA TYR A 136 -5.68 10.49 -10.61
C TYR A 136 -6.03 10.85 -9.15
N PHE A 137 -5.05 10.91 -8.24
CA PHE A 137 -5.25 11.52 -6.91
C PHE A 137 -5.41 13.04 -7.02
N ASN A 138 -6.44 13.58 -6.35
CA ASN A 138 -6.66 15.02 -6.23
C ASN A 138 -5.80 15.67 -5.14
N ASP A 139 -5.72 17.00 -5.17
CA ASP A 139 -4.98 17.85 -4.21
C ASP A 139 -5.07 17.37 -2.75
N ALA A 140 -6.29 17.18 -2.22
CA ALA A 140 -6.48 16.77 -0.83
C ALA A 140 -5.91 15.38 -0.51
N GLN A 141 -5.86 14.47 -1.48
CA GLN A 141 -5.24 13.14 -1.32
C GLN A 141 -3.72 13.20 -1.43
N ARG A 142 -3.18 14.09 -2.28
CA ARG A 142 -1.74 14.36 -2.40
C ARG A 142 -1.20 14.98 -1.12
N GLN A 143 -1.87 16.02 -0.62
CA GLN A 143 -1.51 16.68 0.62
C GLN A 143 -1.62 15.74 1.82
N ALA A 144 -2.70 14.97 1.96
CA ALA A 144 -2.84 13.98 3.02
C ALA A 144 -1.76 12.88 2.99
N THR A 145 -1.32 12.46 1.79
CA THR A 145 -0.19 11.52 1.64
C THR A 145 1.14 12.15 2.05
N LYS A 146 1.35 13.44 1.74
CA LYS A 146 2.51 14.24 2.17
C LYS A 146 2.53 14.43 3.70
N ASP A 147 1.38 14.76 4.29
CA ASP A 147 1.18 14.90 5.74
C ASP A 147 1.46 13.56 6.46
N ALA A 148 1.06 12.42 5.89
CA ALA A 148 1.40 11.09 6.40
C ALA A 148 2.93 10.80 6.39
N GLY A 149 3.68 11.39 5.45
CA GLY A 149 5.15 11.38 5.46
C GLY A 149 5.74 12.19 6.60
N THR A 150 5.24 13.41 6.81
CA THR A 150 5.64 14.25 7.94
C THR A 150 5.34 13.57 9.28
N ILE A 151 4.17 12.96 9.44
CA ILE A 151 3.79 12.19 10.64
C ILE A 151 4.71 10.96 10.83
N ALA A 152 5.19 10.34 9.75
CA ALA A 152 6.11 9.21 9.82
C ALA A 152 7.56 9.59 10.22
N GLY A 153 7.86 10.88 10.39
CA GLY A 153 9.19 11.41 10.69
C GLY A 153 10.06 11.68 9.44
N LEU A 154 9.45 11.78 8.26
CA LEU A 154 10.12 11.93 6.96
C LEU A 154 9.86 13.32 6.37
N ASN A 155 10.91 13.95 5.84
CA ASN A 155 10.75 15.01 4.85
C ASN A 155 10.29 14.39 3.52
N VAL A 156 9.33 15.02 2.84
CA VAL A 156 8.80 14.56 1.55
C VAL A 156 9.08 15.65 0.49
N PRO A 157 10.30 15.70 -0.07
CA PRO A 157 10.67 16.68 -1.10
C PRO A 157 9.96 16.43 -2.44
N ARG A 158 9.42 15.23 -2.68
CA ARG A 158 8.61 14.93 -3.88
C ARG A 158 7.53 13.89 -3.64
N ILE A 159 6.31 14.23 -4.04
CA ILE A 159 5.26 13.30 -4.46
C ILE A 159 5.44 13.02 -5.96
N ILE A 160 5.49 11.75 -6.35
CA ILE A 160 5.55 11.33 -7.76
C ILE A 160 4.33 10.47 -8.14
N ASN A 161 3.82 10.66 -9.35
CA ASN A 161 2.72 9.86 -9.88
C ASN A 161 3.19 8.41 -10.15
N GLU A 162 2.39 7.43 -9.73
CA GLU A 162 2.68 5.99 -9.82
C GLU A 162 3.00 5.51 -11.25
N PRO A 163 2.18 5.81 -12.29
CA PRO A 163 2.53 5.46 -13.67
C PRO A 163 3.72 6.27 -14.22
N THR A 164 3.94 7.52 -13.80
CA THR A 164 5.11 8.32 -14.16
C THR A 164 6.40 7.68 -13.62
N ALA A 165 6.40 7.21 -12.37
CA ALA A 165 7.51 6.46 -11.81
C ALA A 165 7.74 5.14 -12.57
N ALA A 166 6.69 4.41 -12.92
CA ALA A 166 6.83 3.20 -13.73
C ALA A 166 7.36 3.48 -15.16
N ALA A 167 7.06 4.65 -15.75
CA ALA A 167 7.65 5.08 -17.01
C ALA A 167 9.16 5.33 -16.89
N ILE A 168 9.62 6.01 -15.82
CA ILE A 168 11.06 6.15 -15.51
C ILE A 168 11.74 4.79 -15.40
N ALA A 169 11.12 3.85 -14.67
CA ALA A 169 11.64 2.48 -14.50
C ALA A 169 11.65 1.65 -15.79
N TYR A 170 10.84 2.00 -16.80
CA TYR A 170 10.84 1.41 -18.13
C TYR A 170 11.86 2.08 -19.07
N GLY A 171 12.01 3.40 -18.98
CA GLY A 171 12.78 4.22 -19.91
C GLY A 171 14.25 4.44 -19.57
N LEU A 172 14.69 4.19 -18.34
CA LEU A 172 16.08 4.47 -17.90
C LEU A 172 17.15 3.85 -18.81
N ASP A 173 16.97 2.59 -19.23
CA ASP A 173 17.89 1.87 -20.11
C ASP A 173 17.65 2.14 -21.62
N LYS A 174 16.62 2.93 -21.97
CA LYS A 174 16.14 3.07 -23.35
C LYS A 174 16.86 4.19 -24.10
N LYS A 175 17.94 3.81 -24.80
CA LYS A 175 18.71 4.70 -25.68
C LYS A 175 18.26 4.48 -27.13
N GLY A 176 17.22 5.21 -27.55
CA GLY A 176 16.54 5.09 -28.85
C GLY A 176 15.96 6.44 -29.32
N ALA A 177 15.10 6.41 -30.33
CA ALA A 177 14.32 7.57 -30.77
C ALA A 177 13.10 7.82 -29.84
N GLU A 178 12.45 8.97 -30.03
CA GLU A 178 11.16 9.31 -29.39
C GLU A 178 10.15 8.14 -29.51
N MET A 179 9.47 7.82 -28.40
CA MET A 179 8.44 6.78 -28.37
C MET A 179 7.27 7.17 -27.45
N ASN A 180 6.05 6.85 -27.86
CA ASN A 180 4.86 7.03 -27.04
C ASN A 180 4.58 5.77 -26.20
N VAL A 181 4.70 5.87 -24.88
CA VAL A 181 4.43 4.78 -23.94
C VAL A 181 3.06 4.98 -23.28
N LEU A 182 2.19 3.98 -23.36
CA LEU A 182 1.02 3.90 -22.49
C LEU A 182 1.34 3.05 -21.26
N VAL A 183 1.32 3.65 -20.09
CA VAL A 183 1.41 2.94 -18.81
C VAL A 183 -0.01 2.61 -18.34
N TYR A 184 -0.24 1.34 -18.02
CA TYR A 184 -1.49 0.79 -17.50
C TYR A 184 -1.24 0.22 -16.10
N ASP A 185 -1.60 0.96 -15.06
CA ASP A 185 -1.45 0.52 -13.66
C ASP A 185 -2.79 0.06 -13.09
N LEU A 186 -2.92 -1.24 -12.81
CA LEU A 186 -4.09 -1.82 -12.16
C LEU A 186 -3.65 -2.49 -10.84
N GLY A 187 -3.70 -1.71 -9.77
CA GLY A 187 -3.25 -2.11 -8.44
C GLY A 187 -4.28 -2.92 -7.64
N GLY A 188 -4.12 -2.88 -6.31
CA GLY A 188 -5.07 -3.49 -5.37
C GLY A 188 -6.36 -2.68 -5.17
N GLY A 189 -6.30 -1.35 -5.30
CA GLY A 189 -7.44 -0.47 -5.01
C GLY A 189 -7.68 0.69 -6.00
N THR A 190 -6.73 0.98 -6.89
CA THR A 190 -6.79 2.07 -7.88
C THR A 190 -6.41 1.58 -9.28
N PHE A 191 -6.91 2.28 -10.29
CA PHE A 191 -6.60 2.07 -11.70
C PHE A 191 -6.19 3.39 -12.34
N ASP A 192 -5.01 3.45 -12.94
CA ASP A 192 -4.45 4.66 -13.54
C ASP A 192 -3.88 4.35 -14.93
N VAL A 193 -4.05 5.29 -15.86
CA VAL A 193 -3.52 5.24 -17.21
C VAL A 193 -2.84 6.57 -17.54
N SER A 194 -1.59 6.48 -17.97
CA SER A 194 -0.82 7.62 -18.47
C SER A 194 -0.33 7.32 -19.88
N VAL A 195 -0.42 8.31 -20.76
CA VAL A 195 0.27 8.31 -22.05
C VAL A 195 1.43 9.30 -21.93
N LEU A 196 2.65 8.86 -22.24
CA LEU A 196 3.86 9.68 -22.17
C LEU A 196 4.62 9.63 -23.50
N SER A 197 5.27 10.72 -23.88
CA SER A 197 6.39 10.68 -24.82
C SER A 197 7.70 10.54 -24.04
N LEU A 198 8.56 9.64 -24.49
CA LEU A 198 9.91 9.41 -23.98
C LEU A 198 10.91 9.76 -25.08
N ASP A 199 11.67 10.85 -24.92
CA ASP A 199 12.71 11.29 -25.85
C ASP A 199 14.02 11.59 -25.11
N HIS A 200 15.09 10.85 -25.41
CA HIS A 200 16.45 11.07 -24.94
C HIS A 200 16.65 11.42 -23.42
N GLY A 201 15.79 10.89 -22.55
CA GLY A 201 15.83 11.15 -21.09
C GLY A 201 14.77 12.14 -20.59
N VAL A 202 14.09 12.84 -21.50
CA VAL A 202 12.85 13.57 -21.22
C VAL A 202 11.69 12.58 -21.13
N PHE A 203 10.92 12.67 -20.05
CA PHE A 203 9.68 11.94 -19.81
C PHE A 203 8.54 12.96 -19.73
N GLU A 204 7.83 13.18 -20.84
CA GLU A 204 6.66 14.07 -20.87
C GLU A 204 5.36 13.27 -20.78
N VAL A 205 4.54 13.54 -19.77
CA VAL A 205 3.17 13.02 -19.69
C VAL A 205 2.29 13.82 -20.65
N LEU A 206 1.72 13.17 -21.66
CA LEU A 206 0.81 13.79 -22.63
C LEU A 206 -0.63 13.82 -22.13
N ALA A 207 -1.07 12.76 -21.41
CA ALA A 207 -2.38 12.73 -20.77
C ALA A 207 -2.49 11.69 -19.65
N ASN A 208 -3.29 12.02 -18.63
CA ASN A 208 -3.65 11.15 -17.51
C ASN A 208 -5.16 10.87 -17.46
N SER A 209 -5.55 9.65 -17.10
CA SER A 209 -6.93 9.26 -16.77
C SER A 209 -6.96 8.03 -15.84
N GLY A 210 -7.95 7.91 -14.96
CA GLY A 210 -8.05 6.75 -14.07
C GLY A 210 -9.39 6.58 -13.37
N ASP A 211 -9.40 5.69 -12.37
CA ASP A 211 -10.48 5.43 -11.43
C ASP A 211 -9.88 5.07 -10.06
N THR A 212 -10.05 5.96 -9.07
CA THR A 212 -9.47 5.79 -7.72
C THR A 212 -10.22 4.77 -6.85
N HIS A 213 -11.23 4.07 -7.40
CA HIS A 213 -12.00 3.02 -6.73
C HIS A 213 -12.23 1.80 -7.65
N LEU A 214 -11.20 1.39 -8.40
CA LEU A 214 -11.22 0.18 -9.23
C LEU A 214 -9.90 -0.59 -9.07
N GLY A 215 -9.95 -1.85 -8.63
CA GLY A 215 -8.76 -2.67 -8.50
C GLY A 215 -9.01 -4.07 -7.94
N GLY A 216 -7.90 -4.70 -7.50
CA GLY A 216 -7.86 -6.07 -7.01
C GLY A 216 -8.89 -6.45 -5.94
N GLU A 217 -9.18 -5.58 -4.97
CA GLU A 217 -10.14 -5.85 -3.88
C GLU A 217 -11.60 -5.85 -4.36
N ASP A 218 -11.95 -5.09 -5.42
CA ASP A 218 -13.29 -5.16 -6.00
C ASP A 218 -13.51 -6.53 -6.67
N PHE A 219 -12.47 -7.06 -7.33
CA PHE A 219 -12.52 -8.40 -7.94
C PHE A 219 -12.66 -9.49 -6.87
N ASP A 220 -12.02 -9.33 -5.71
CA ASP A 220 -12.20 -10.25 -4.58
C ASP A 220 -13.60 -10.13 -3.97
N GLN A 221 -14.14 -8.91 -3.86
CA GLN A 221 -15.50 -8.71 -3.37
C GLN A 221 -16.54 -9.40 -4.27
N ARG A 222 -16.38 -9.36 -5.60
CA ARG A 222 -17.24 -10.12 -6.54
C ARG A 222 -17.19 -11.63 -6.32
N VAL A 223 -16.01 -12.17 -6.01
CA VAL A 223 -15.82 -13.60 -5.68
C VAL A 223 -16.38 -13.95 -4.30
N MET A 224 -16.17 -13.10 -3.29
CA MET A 224 -16.76 -13.25 -1.96
C MET A 224 -18.29 -13.27 -2.04
N ASP A 225 -18.87 -12.31 -2.75
CA ASP A 225 -20.31 -12.20 -3.01
C ASP A 225 -20.89 -13.46 -3.66
N HIS A 226 -20.19 -14.05 -4.64
CA HIS A 226 -20.56 -15.33 -5.23
C HIS A 226 -20.60 -16.44 -4.19
N PHE A 227 -19.56 -16.56 -3.35
CA PHE A 227 -19.49 -17.57 -2.30
C PHE A 227 -20.49 -17.35 -1.17
N ILE A 228 -20.74 -16.12 -0.72
CA ILE A 228 -21.77 -15.80 0.28
C ILE A 228 -23.15 -16.26 -0.22
N ARG A 229 -23.47 -15.99 -1.49
CA ARG A 229 -24.71 -16.49 -2.13
C ARG A 229 -24.74 -18.02 -2.26
N LEU A 230 -23.60 -18.66 -2.55
CA LEU A 230 -23.50 -20.13 -2.64
C LEU A 230 -23.68 -20.81 -1.27
N ILE A 231 -23.02 -20.29 -0.23
CA ILE A 231 -23.11 -20.75 1.16
C ILE A 231 -24.55 -20.64 1.66
N LYS A 232 -25.20 -19.49 1.43
CA LYS A 232 -26.61 -19.28 1.82
C LYS A 232 -27.56 -20.27 1.15
N ARG A 233 -27.30 -20.66 -0.11
CA ARG A 233 -28.07 -21.71 -0.80
C ARG A 233 -27.77 -23.13 -0.29
N LYS A 234 -26.50 -23.48 -0.03
CA LYS A 234 -26.11 -24.84 0.38
C LYS A 234 -26.37 -25.15 1.85
N HIS A 235 -26.32 -24.15 2.73
CA HIS A 235 -26.34 -24.35 4.19
C HIS A 235 -27.40 -23.49 4.91
N GLY A 236 -28.24 -22.74 4.19
CA GLY A 236 -29.28 -21.85 4.75
C GLY A 236 -28.76 -20.61 5.49
N LYS A 237 -27.51 -20.61 5.97
CA LYS A 237 -26.93 -19.51 6.76
C LYS A 237 -26.37 -18.39 5.89
N ASP A 238 -26.77 -17.17 6.19
CA ASP A 238 -26.16 -15.95 5.65
C ASP A 238 -24.96 -15.53 6.51
N ILE A 239 -23.75 -15.54 5.92
CA ILE A 239 -22.51 -15.18 6.62
C ILE A 239 -22.12 -13.70 6.48
N SER A 240 -22.92 -12.88 5.78
CA SER A 240 -22.62 -11.44 5.56
C SER A 240 -22.47 -10.61 6.83
N LYS A 241 -22.93 -11.11 7.98
CA LYS A 241 -22.80 -10.47 9.30
C LYS A 241 -21.78 -11.13 10.23
N ASP A 242 -21.11 -12.22 9.79
CA ASP A 242 -20.04 -12.88 10.54
C ASP A 242 -18.67 -12.43 10.01
N GLY A 243 -18.10 -11.40 10.64
CA GLY A 243 -16.76 -10.90 10.31
C GLY A 243 -15.65 -11.95 10.42
N ARG A 244 -15.80 -12.99 11.25
CA ARG A 244 -14.82 -14.09 11.34
C ARG A 244 -14.90 -15.01 10.13
N ALA A 245 -16.11 -15.32 9.66
CA ALA A 245 -16.33 -16.07 8.42
C ALA A 245 -15.86 -15.26 7.21
N LEU A 246 -16.25 -13.99 7.10
CA LEU A 246 -15.81 -13.09 6.02
C LEU A 246 -14.29 -12.90 5.97
N GLY A 247 -13.63 -12.75 7.13
CA GLY A 247 -12.16 -12.67 7.21
C GLY A 247 -11.43 -13.96 6.86
N LYS A 248 -12.10 -15.11 6.92
CA LYS A 248 -11.60 -16.36 6.32
C LYS A 248 -11.81 -16.34 4.80
N LEU A 249 -13.01 -15.95 4.36
CA LEU A 249 -13.40 -15.96 2.96
C LEU A 249 -12.56 -15.00 2.09
N ARG A 250 -12.41 -13.71 2.47
CA ARG A 250 -11.62 -12.72 1.71
C ARG A 250 -10.22 -13.26 1.36
N ARG A 251 -9.51 -13.79 2.35
CA ARG A 251 -8.14 -14.32 2.18
C ARG A 251 -8.07 -15.49 1.18
N GLU A 252 -9.00 -16.43 1.23
CA GLU A 252 -8.99 -17.56 0.28
C GLU A 252 -9.56 -17.16 -1.09
N CYS A 253 -10.42 -16.14 -1.18
CA CYS A 253 -10.84 -15.53 -2.45
C CYS A 253 -9.68 -14.81 -3.16
N GLU A 254 -8.92 -13.97 -2.45
CA GLU A 254 -7.72 -13.29 -2.96
C GLU A 254 -6.67 -14.29 -3.43
N ARG A 255 -6.42 -15.33 -2.63
CA ARG A 255 -5.54 -16.45 -2.98
C ARG A 255 -6.04 -17.22 -4.21
N ALA A 256 -7.35 -17.39 -4.37
CA ALA A 256 -7.96 -18.01 -5.54
C ALA A 256 -7.80 -17.14 -6.79
N LYS A 257 -8.05 -15.83 -6.70
CA LYS A 257 -7.79 -14.84 -7.78
C LYS A 257 -6.35 -14.96 -8.27
N ARG A 258 -5.36 -14.87 -7.37
CA ARG A 258 -3.92 -15.02 -7.71
C ARG A 258 -3.58 -16.37 -8.33
N ALA A 259 -4.20 -17.45 -7.89
CA ALA A 259 -4.00 -18.77 -8.49
C ALA A 259 -4.55 -18.84 -9.92
N LEU A 260 -5.75 -18.28 -10.15
CA LEU A 260 -6.42 -18.30 -11.46
C LEU A 260 -5.71 -17.49 -12.54
N SER A 261 -4.85 -16.53 -12.17
CA SER A 261 -3.90 -15.93 -13.13
C SER A 261 -3.05 -16.96 -13.87
N ASN A 262 -2.67 -18.05 -13.18
CA ASN A 262 -1.79 -19.09 -13.73
C ASN A 262 -2.47 -20.46 -13.91
N GLN A 263 -3.71 -20.63 -13.41
CA GLN A 263 -4.46 -21.89 -13.42
C GLN A 263 -5.86 -21.70 -13.99
N HIS A 264 -6.41 -22.71 -14.66
CA HIS A 264 -7.80 -22.66 -15.18
C HIS A 264 -8.86 -22.91 -14.10
N GLN A 265 -8.48 -23.51 -12.96
CA GLN A 265 -9.35 -23.81 -11.83
C GLN A 265 -8.56 -23.89 -10.53
N VAL A 266 -9.20 -23.55 -9.42
CA VAL A 266 -8.67 -23.65 -8.06
C VAL A 266 -9.77 -24.09 -7.09
N ARG A 267 -9.41 -24.74 -5.98
CA ARG A 267 -10.34 -25.11 -4.91
C ARG A 267 -10.22 -24.13 -3.74
N VAL A 268 -11.34 -23.55 -3.32
CA VAL A 268 -11.46 -22.64 -2.18
C VAL A 268 -11.83 -23.46 -0.96
N GLU A 269 -10.86 -23.63 -0.07
CA GLU A 269 -10.95 -24.53 1.10
C GLU A 269 -10.87 -23.74 2.40
N ILE A 270 -11.90 -23.89 3.26
CA ILE A 270 -11.98 -23.20 4.54
C ILE A 270 -12.46 -24.16 5.63
N GLU A 271 -11.52 -24.68 6.41
CA GLU A 271 -11.77 -25.42 7.64
C GLU A 271 -12.65 -24.60 8.61
N SER A 272 -13.73 -25.19 9.14
CA SER A 272 -14.61 -24.61 10.16
C SER A 272 -15.00 -23.13 9.91
N LEU A 273 -15.55 -22.82 8.73
CA LEU A 273 -15.92 -21.47 8.29
C LEU A 273 -16.88 -20.79 9.28
N PHE A 274 -17.98 -21.44 9.62
CA PHE A 274 -18.93 -21.10 10.68
C PHE A 274 -19.48 -22.38 11.30
N ASP A 275 -19.81 -22.39 12.59
CA ASP A 275 -20.54 -23.45 13.32
C ASP A 275 -20.06 -24.91 13.10
N GLY A 276 -18.80 -25.11 12.70
CA GLY A 276 -18.24 -26.42 12.33
C GLY A 276 -18.34 -26.77 10.83
N VAL A 277 -19.18 -26.08 10.06
CA VAL A 277 -19.30 -26.23 8.59
C VAL A 277 -17.99 -25.82 7.91
N GLU A 278 -17.56 -26.62 6.94
CA GLU A 278 -16.37 -26.36 6.12
C GLU A 278 -16.78 -25.96 4.69
N LEU A 279 -15.95 -25.14 4.03
CA LEU A 279 -16.10 -24.82 2.62
C LEU A 279 -15.08 -25.62 1.80
N SER A 280 -15.51 -26.28 0.73
CA SER A 280 -14.61 -26.88 -0.27
C SER A 280 -15.25 -26.82 -1.65
N GLU A 281 -15.14 -25.65 -2.28
CA GLU A 281 -15.80 -25.32 -3.55
C GLU A 281 -14.78 -25.10 -4.65
N GLN A 282 -15.15 -25.33 -5.91
CA GLN A 282 -14.29 -25.05 -7.05
C GLN A 282 -14.62 -23.67 -7.66
N LEU A 283 -13.59 -22.88 -7.95
CA LEU A 283 -13.68 -21.67 -8.77
C LEU A 283 -12.88 -21.89 -10.05
N THR A 284 -13.51 -21.68 -11.21
CA THR A 284 -12.84 -21.71 -12.51
C THR A 284 -12.46 -20.30 -12.95
N ARG A 285 -11.44 -20.17 -13.82
CA ARG A 285 -11.05 -18.89 -14.41
C ARG A 285 -12.21 -18.26 -15.17
N ALA A 286 -12.92 -19.06 -15.98
CA ALA A 286 -14.11 -18.61 -16.70
C ALA A 286 -15.18 -18.02 -15.76
N LYS A 287 -15.40 -18.61 -14.57
CA LYS A 287 -16.36 -18.06 -13.59
C LYS A 287 -15.84 -16.81 -12.89
N PHE A 288 -14.53 -16.73 -12.61
CA PHE A 288 -13.90 -15.50 -12.11
C PHE A 288 -14.01 -14.35 -13.13
N GLU A 289 -13.82 -14.64 -14.42
CA GLU A 289 -13.96 -13.67 -15.50
C GLU A 289 -15.41 -13.24 -15.70
N GLU A 290 -16.38 -14.17 -15.69
CA GLU A 290 -17.82 -13.86 -15.75
C GLU A 290 -18.26 -12.90 -14.62
N LEU A 291 -17.77 -13.11 -13.39
CA LEU A 291 -18.10 -12.29 -12.22
C LEU A 291 -17.51 -10.86 -12.26
N ASN A 292 -16.57 -10.59 -13.17
CA ASN A 292 -15.78 -9.35 -13.22
C ASN A 292 -15.70 -8.70 -14.62
N MET A 293 -16.35 -9.28 -15.63
CA MET A 293 -16.25 -8.86 -17.03
C MET A 293 -16.64 -7.39 -17.26
N ASP A 294 -17.60 -6.87 -16.48
CA ASP A 294 -17.98 -5.46 -16.48
C ASP A 294 -16.87 -4.55 -15.93
N LEU A 295 -16.22 -4.96 -14.83
CA LEU A 295 -15.10 -4.21 -14.24
C LEU A 295 -13.85 -4.27 -15.13
N PHE A 296 -13.57 -5.42 -15.75
CA PHE A 296 -12.47 -5.56 -16.71
C PHE A 296 -12.72 -4.76 -18.00
N LYS A 297 -13.97 -4.60 -18.45
CA LYS A 297 -14.31 -3.71 -19.57
C LYS A 297 -14.32 -2.23 -19.19
N LYS A 298 -14.54 -1.91 -17.90
CA LYS A 298 -14.52 -0.53 -17.38
C LYS A 298 -13.13 0.12 -17.54
N THR A 299 -12.04 -0.63 -17.39
CA THR A 299 -10.67 -0.10 -17.52
C THR A 299 -10.36 0.42 -18.93
N LEU A 300 -10.97 -0.15 -19.98
CA LEU A 300 -10.79 0.30 -21.36
C LEU A 300 -11.36 1.72 -21.61
N GLY A 301 -12.20 2.25 -20.71
CA GLY A 301 -12.70 3.63 -20.76
C GLY A 301 -11.59 4.65 -20.58
N PRO A 302 -10.90 4.69 -19.42
CA PRO A 302 -9.74 5.53 -19.19
C PRO A 302 -8.62 5.39 -20.22
N VAL A 303 -8.36 4.19 -20.77
CA VAL A 303 -7.37 3.99 -21.84
C VAL A 303 -7.75 4.77 -23.11
N LYS A 304 -9.01 4.64 -23.58
CA LYS A 304 -9.50 5.38 -24.75
C LYS A 304 -9.49 6.89 -24.52
N LYS A 305 -9.83 7.32 -23.30
CA LYS A 305 -9.81 8.72 -22.87
C LYS A 305 -8.39 9.29 -22.94
N ALA A 306 -7.41 8.69 -22.25
CA ALA A 306 -6.03 9.15 -22.22
C ALA A 306 -5.40 9.26 -23.62
N ILE A 307 -5.62 8.29 -24.51
CA ILE A 307 -5.14 8.34 -25.92
C ILE A 307 -5.74 9.54 -26.67
N ALA A 308 -7.07 9.74 -26.56
CA ALA A 308 -7.76 10.83 -27.23
C ALA A 308 -7.36 12.21 -26.68
N ASP A 309 -7.13 12.32 -25.37
CA ASP A 309 -6.68 13.54 -24.71
C ASP A 309 -5.22 13.89 -25.06
N ALA A 310 -4.35 12.89 -25.21
CA ALA A 310 -3.00 13.03 -25.78
C ALA A 310 -3.01 13.34 -27.29
N LYS A 311 -4.19 13.33 -27.93
CA LYS A 311 -4.41 13.57 -29.37
C LYS A 311 -3.75 12.53 -30.29
N LEU A 312 -3.40 11.37 -29.75
CA LEU A 312 -2.83 10.23 -30.47
C LEU A 312 -3.94 9.28 -30.96
N LYS A 313 -3.58 8.38 -31.88
CA LYS A 313 -4.37 7.18 -32.20
C LYS A 313 -3.75 5.96 -31.49
N LYS A 314 -4.49 4.86 -31.42
CA LYS A 314 -3.95 3.58 -30.90
C LYS A 314 -2.76 3.03 -31.70
N SER A 315 -2.62 3.41 -32.98
CA SER A 315 -1.47 3.10 -33.83
C SER A 315 -0.20 3.83 -33.42
N ASP A 316 -0.34 4.96 -32.74
CA ASP A 316 0.73 5.91 -32.46
C ASP A 316 1.30 5.69 -31.04
N ILE A 317 0.85 4.64 -30.34
CA ILE A 317 1.38 4.16 -29.07
C ILE A 317 2.39 3.04 -29.36
N ASP A 318 3.66 3.27 -29.07
CA ASP A 318 4.78 2.39 -29.39
C ASP A 318 4.92 1.23 -28.40
N GLU A 319 4.64 1.45 -27.12
CA GLU A 319 4.83 0.47 -26.04
C GLU A 319 3.67 0.54 -25.03
N ILE A 320 3.29 -0.61 -24.48
CA ILE A 320 2.20 -0.74 -23.50
C ILE A 320 2.77 -1.38 -22.24
N VAL A 321 2.95 -0.60 -21.18
CA VAL A 321 3.68 -0.99 -19.97
C VAL A 321 2.71 -1.36 -18.84
N LEU A 322 2.74 -2.62 -18.40
CA LEU A 322 1.86 -3.14 -17.35
C LEU A 322 2.44 -2.94 -15.94
N VAL A 323 1.63 -2.39 -15.05
CA VAL A 323 2.00 -2.03 -13.67
C VAL A 323 0.89 -2.47 -12.70
N GLY A 324 1.24 -2.77 -11.45
CA GLY A 324 0.28 -3.18 -10.43
C GLY A 324 -0.14 -4.65 -10.55
N GLY A 325 -0.22 -5.34 -9.40
CA GLY A 325 -0.35 -6.79 -9.35
C GLY A 325 -1.60 -7.39 -10.01
N SER A 326 -2.65 -6.60 -10.27
CA SER A 326 -3.88 -7.09 -10.93
C SER A 326 -3.76 -7.12 -12.47
N THR A 327 -2.76 -6.48 -13.08
CA THR A 327 -2.43 -6.70 -14.51
C THR A 327 -1.98 -8.13 -14.80
N ARG A 328 -1.65 -8.92 -13.78
CA ARG A 328 -1.37 -10.36 -13.87
C ARG A 328 -2.63 -11.20 -14.15
N ILE A 329 -3.81 -10.60 -14.37
CA ILE A 329 -5.05 -11.31 -14.78
C ILE A 329 -5.05 -11.50 -16.31
N PRO A 330 -5.11 -12.74 -16.84
CA PRO A 330 -5.05 -13.00 -18.28
C PRO A 330 -6.09 -12.22 -19.09
N LYS A 331 -7.36 -12.19 -18.65
CA LYS A 331 -8.43 -11.46 -19.33
C LYS A 331 -8.18 -9.95 -19.42
N VAL A 332 -7.44 -9.36 -18.49
CA VAL A 332 -7.08 -7.93 -18.52
C VAL A 332 -6.02 -7.68 -19.59
N GLN A 333 -5.04 -8.57 -19.74
CA GLN A 333 -4.05 -8.50 -20.82
C GLN A 333 -4.71 -8.73 -22.18
N GLU A 334 -5.56 -9.76 -22.29
CA GLU A 334 -6.32 -10.12 -23.49
C GLU A 334 -7.17 -8.96 -24.01
N LEU A 335 -8.00 -8.33 -23.15
CA LEU A 335 -8.81 -7.17 -23.52
C LEU A 335 -7.99 -5.94 -23.95
N LEU A 336 -6.73 -5.83 -23.48
CA LEU A 336 -5.82 -4.75 -23.86
C LEU A 336 -5.14 -5.08 -25.21
N THR A 337 -4.64 -6.30 -25.40
CA THR A 337 -4.13 -6.82 -26.67
C THR A 337 -5.19 -6.70 -27.78
N GLU A 338 -6.46 -7.04 -27.49
CA GLU A 338 -7.61 -6.85 -28.40
C GLU A 338 -7.83 -5.37 -28.77
N MET A 339 -7.74 -4.46 -27.79
CA MET A 339 -7.94 -3.02 -28.03
C MET A 339 -6.86 -2.42 -28.94
N PHE A 340 -5.64 -2.97 -28.91
CA PHE A 340 -4.49 -2.57 -29.72
C PHE A 340 -4.17 -3.56 -30.86
N ASP A 341 -5.19 -4.15 -31.47
CA ASP A 341 -5.10 -4.93 -32.72
C ASP A 341 -4.09 -6.11 -32.69
N GLY A 342 -3.87 -6.72 -31.53
CA GLY A 342 -2.91 -7.81 -31.34
C GLY A 342 -1.55 -7.38 -30.78
N LYS A 343 -1.35 -6.10 -30.45
CA LYS A 343 -0.12 -5.62 -29.81
C LYS A 343 0.00 -6.14 -28.38
N GLU A 344 0.97 -7.02 -28.17
CA GLU A 344 1.27 -7.60 -26.86
C GLU A 344 1.85 -6.55 -25.88
N PRO A 345 1.33 -6.44 -24.65
CA PRO A 345 1.91 -5.58 -23.62
C PRO A 345 3.31 -6.00 -23.19
N ASN A 346 4.14 -5.01 -22.87
CA ASN A 346 5.52 -5.17 -22.44
C ASN A 346 5.61 -5.89 -21.09
N LYS A 347 6.52 -6.86 -21.02
CA LYS A 347 6.73 -7.76 -19.87
C LYS A 347 8.17 -7.69 -19.33
N GLY A 348 8.92 -6.66 -19.71
CA GLY A 348 10.32 -6.44 -19.32
C GLY A 348 10.51 -5.83 -17.93
N ILE A 349 9.51 -5.12 -17.40
CA ILE A 349 9.51 -4.59 -16.02
C ILE A 349 8.76 -5.52 -15.06
N ASN A 350 9.09 -5.46 -13.76
CA ASN A 350 8.31 -6.13 -12.72
C ASN A 350 7.13 -5.23 -12.27
N PRO A 351 5.85 -5.60 -12.53
CA PRO A 351 4.71 -4.75 -12.21
C PRO A 351 4.49 -4.51 -10.72
N ASP A 352 5.08 -5.32 -9.84
CA ASP A 352 5.00 -5.15 -8.38
C ASP A 352 6.10 -4.22 -7.82
N GLU A 353 7.11 -3.84 -8.61
CA GLU A 353 8.32 -3.13 -8.15
C GLU A 353 8.68 -1.88 -8.99
N ALA A 354 8.24 -1.76 -10.25
CA ALA A 354 8.64 -0.67 -11.15
C ALA A 354 8.33 0.75 -10.59
N VAL A 355 7.17 0.93 -9.97
CA VAL A 355 6.77 2.17 -9.27
C VAL A 355 7.79 2.57 -8.20
N ALA A 356 8.25 1.60 -7.40
CA ALA A 356 9.24 1.83 -6.36
C ALA A 356 10.63 2.14 -6.93
N TYR A 357 10.99 1.48 -8.03
CA TYR A 357 12.25 1.71 -8.74
C TYR A 357 12.32 3.13 -9.31
N GLY A 358 11.29 3.58 -10.05
CA GLY A 358 11.25 4.93 -10.61
C GLY A 358 11.22 6.03 -9.55
N ALA A 359 10.52 5.81 -8.43
CA ALA A 359 10.59 6.71 -7.29
C ALA A 359 12.03 6.80 -6.72
N ALA A 360 12.77 5.69 -6.66
CA ALA A 360 14.17 5.68 -6.22
C ALA A 360 15.08 6.45 -7.19
N VAL A 361 14.88 6.31 -8.50
CA VAL A 361 15.56 7.15 -9.52
C VAL A 361 15.25 8.63 -9.29
N GLN A 362 13.99 8.99 -9.05
CA GLN A 362 13.60 10.37 -8.72
C GLN A 362 14.30 10.89 -7.44
N GLY A 363 14.48 10.04 -6.43
CA GLY A 363 15.21 10.39 -5.21
C GLY A 363 16.70 10.70 -5.47
N ILE A 364 17.33 9.92 -6.36
CA ILE A 364 18.73 10.11 -6.80
C ILE A 364 18.90 11.41 -7.61
N ILE A 365 17.90 11.76 -8.44
CA ILE A 365 17.87 13.04 -9.17
C ILE A 365 17.80 14.22 -8.17
N ILE A 366 16.90 14.15 -7.19
CA ILE A 366 16.67 15.24 -6.22
C ILE A 366 17.86 15.40 -5.25
N SER A 367 18.57 14.32 -4.89
CA SER A 367 19.75 14.44 -4.00
C SER A 367 20.97 15.06 -4.71
N GLY A 368 21.00 15.03 -6.05
CA GLY A 368 22.17 15.42 -6.83
C GLY A 368 23.34 14.42 -6.74
N GLU A 369 23.16 13.28 -6.07
CA GLU A 369 24.19 12.23 -5.92
C GLU A 369 24.24 11.28 -7.13
N GLY A 370 23.46 11.57 -8.17
CA GLY A 370 23.30 10.76 -9.37
C GLY A 370 24.54 10.62 -10.28
N GLY A 371 24.67 9.43 -10.87
CA GLY A 371 25.64 9.14 -11.92
C GLY A 371 25.27 9.81 -13.25
N ALA A 372 26.07 9.57 -14.30
CA ALA A 372 25.81 10.12 -15.63
C ALA A 372 24.39 9.76 -16.14
N GLU A 373 23.93 8.54 -15.88
CA GLU A 373 22.67 8.00 -16.39
C GLU A 373 21.41 8.64 -15.78
N THR A 374 21.55 9.46 -14.73
CA THR A 374 20.45 10.21 -14.10
C THR A 374 20.58 11.72 -14.24
N LYS A 375 21.62 12.24 -14.90
CA LYS A 375 21.83 13.71 -15.04
C LYS A 375 20.98 14.34 -16.13
N ASP A 376 20.71 13.58 -17.19
CA ASP A 376 19.97 14.04 -18.36
C ASP A 376 18.47 13.67 -18.28
N ILE A 377 18.00 13.21 -17.12
CA ILE A 377 16.59 12.87 -16.90
C ILE A 377 15.79 14.13 -16.56
N LEU A 378 14.83 14.47 -17.42
CA LEU A 378 13.89 15.59 -17.23
C LEU A 378 12.46 15.04 -17.12
N LEU A 379 11.73 15.46 -16.08
CA LEU A 379 10.35 15.05 -15.86
C LEU A 379 9.37 16.20 -16.14
N LEU A 380 8.45 15.99 -17.08
CA LEU A 380 7.38 16.93 -17.43
C LEU A 380 6.02 16.27 -17.20
N ASP A 381 5.55 16.26 -15.95
CA ASP A 381 4.24 15.71 -15.57
C ASP A 381 3.11 16.75 -15.76
N VAL A 382 1.85 16.32 -15.68
CA VAL A 382 0.66 17.14 -15.97
C VAL A 382 -0.39 17.04 -14.87
N THR A 383 -1.25 18.05 -14.77
CA THR A 383 -2.46 17.94 -13.93
C THR A 383 -3.42 16.87 -14.48
N PRO A 384 -4.04 16.02 -13.63
CA PRO A 384 -4.97 14.99 -14.09
C PRO A 384 -6.35 15.54 -14.50
N LEU A 385 -6.71 16.76 -14.06
CA LEU A 385 -8.05 17.35 -14.15
C LEU A 385 -7.94 18.87 -14.51
N THR A 386 -9.03 19.63 -14.75
CA THR A 386 -9.21 21.09 -15.12
C THR A 386 -9.82 22.00 -14.01
N LEU A 387 -9.06 22.88 -13.34
CA LEU A 387 -9.61 23.75 -12.29
C LEU A 387 -10.33 24.99 -12.83
N GLY A 388 -11.16 25.55 -11.97
CA GLY A 388 -11.95 26.75 -12.20
C GLY A 388 -12.55 27.27 -10.90
N ILE A 389 -13.28 28.39 -11.02
CA ILE A 389 -13.99 29.02 -9.90
C ILE A 389 -15.50 29.00 -10.13
N GLU A 390 -16.26 28.92 -9.04
CA GLU A 390 -17.69 29.19 -9.07
C GLU A 390 -17.93 30.68 -9.36
N THR A 391 -18.77 30.94 -10.35
CA THR A 391 -19.21 32.30 -10.72
C THR A 391 -20.72 32.44 -10.54
N ALA A 392 -21.19 33.70 -10.44
CA ALA A 392 -22.57 34.02 -10.11
C ALA A 392 -23.57 33.26 -11.01
N GLY A 393 -24.48 32.51 -10.39
CA GLY A 393 -25.41 31.60 -11.07
C GLY A 393 -25.04 30.12 -11.02
N GLY A 394 -23.96 29.73 -10.32
CA GLY A 394 -23.55 28.32 -10.18
C GLY A 394 -22.82 27.76 -11.40
N VAL A 395 -22.17 28.65 -12.17
CA VAL A 395 -21.45 28.32 -13.40
C VAL A 395 -19.97 28.15 -13.09
N MET A 396 -19.39 27.03 -13.53
CA MET A 396 -17.98 26.71 -13.33
C MET A 396 -17.14 27.40 -14.41
N THR A 397 -16.49 28.51 -14.07
CA THR A 397 -15.57 29.21 -14.98
C THR A 397 -14.21 28.54 -14.91
N LYS A 398 -13.86 27.81 -15.97
CA LYS A 398 -12.56 27.15 -16.12
C LYS A 398 -11.43 28.18 -16.15
N LEU A 399 -10.39 27.95 -15.36
CA LEU A 399 -9.17 28.74 -15.38
C LEU A 399 -8.07 28.01 -16.15
N ILE A 400 -7.83 26.73 -15.86
CA ILE A 400 -6.66 25.99 -16.37
C ILE A 400 -7.06 24.54 -16.72
N PRO A 401 -6.89 24.07 -17.98
CA PRO A 401 -7.28 22.74 -18.44
C PRO A 401 -6.53 21.54 -17.85
N ARG A 402 -7.15 20.36 -17.98
CA ARG A 402 -6.50 19.07 -17.72
C ARG A 402 -5.44 18.73 -18.74
N ASN A 403 -4.46 17.95 -18.29
CA ASN A 403 -3.23 17.67 -19.02
C ASN A 403 -2.41 18.94 -19.34
N THR A 404 -2.62 20.04 -18.60
CA THR A 404 -1.67 21.17 -18.60
C THR A 404 -0.39 20.71 -17.90
N ARG A 405 0.78 20.94 -18.53
CA ARG A 405 2.11 20.66 -17.98
C ARG A 405 2.29 21.39 -16.67
N ILE A 406 2.64 20.67 -15.61
CA ILE A 406 2.77 21.23 -14.27
C ILE A 406 3.81 22.37 -14.28
N PRO A 407 3.49 23.53 -13.68
CA PRO A 407 2.38 23.81 -12.75
C PRO A 407 0.92 23.80 -13.34
N VAL A 408 -0.06 23.54 -12.45
CA VAL A 408 -1.55 23.79 -12.49
C VAL A 408 -2.42 22.91 -13.46
N PHE A 409 -3.71 22.49 -13.25
CA PHE A 409 -4.79 22.68 -12.23
C PHE A 409 -6.13 21.82 -12.41
N GLU A 410 -6.90 21.38 -11.37
CA GLU A 410 -7.94 20.26 -11.35
C GLU A 410 -9.54 20.42 -11.38
N TYR A 411 -10.28 19.64 -12.23
CA TYR A 411 -11.71 19.14 -12.24
C TYR A 411 -12.29 18.75 -13.67
N GLU A 412 -13.57 18.35 -13.90
CA GLU A 412 -14.06 17.84 -15.23
C GLU A 412 -15.58 17.95 -15.62
N ARG A 413 -16.40 18.88 -15.08
CA ARG A 413 -17.80 19.11 -15.54
C ARG A 413 -18.20 20.60 -15.58
N SER A 414 -19.36 20.89 -16.19
CA SER A 414 -19.83 22.25 -16.53
C SER A 414 -20.59 23.00 -15.41
N LEU A 415 -21.03 22.32 -14.35
CA LEU A 415 -21.85 22.89 -13.27
C LEU A 415 -21.16 22.68 -11.92
N THR A 416 -21.15 23.71 -11.07
CA THR A 416 -20.37 23.74 -9.81
C THR A 416 -20.84 22.69 -8.79
N LYS A 417 -22.15 22.45 -8.71
CA LYS A 417 -22.78 21.44 -7.85
C LYS A 417 -22.25 20.01 -8.07
N ASP A 418 -21.69 19.73 -9.24
CA ASP A 418 -21.14 18.43 -9.62
C ASP A 418 -19.61 18.36 -9.40
N CYS A 419 -18.96 19.48 -9.06
CA CYS A 419 -17.53 19.59 -8.77
C CYS A 419 -17.17 19.08 -7.36
N ARG A 420 -15.89 18.73 -7.16
CA ARG A 420 -15.33 18.61 -5.80
C ARG A 420 -14.85 19.99 -5.36
N GLU A 421 -15.47 20.54 -4.32
CA GLU A 421 -14.99 21.76 -3.64
C GLU A 421 -13.60 21.48 -3.03
N LEU A 422 -12.55 22.16 -3.51
CA LEU A 422 -11.21 22.11 -2.92
C LEU A 422 -11.03 23.09 -1.74
N GLY A 423 -11.94 24.06 -1.61
CA GLY A 423 -11.97 25.05 -0.53
C GLY A 423 -12.72 26.31 -0.94
N ARG A 424 -12.99 27.18 0.03
CA ARG A 424 -13.60 28.51 -0.16
C ARG A 424 -12.66 29.56 0.41
N PHE A 425 -12.45 30.64 -0.33
CA PHE A 425 -11.63 31.78 0.09
C PHE A 425 -12.49 33.05 0.24
N ASP A 426 -12.59 33.56 1.48
CA ASP A 426 -13.28 34.82 1.77
C ASP A 426 -12.26 35.96 1.90
N LEU A 427 -12.18 36.79 0.85
CA LEU A 427 -11.22 37.89 0.72
C LEU A 427 -11.57 39.06 1.65
N THR A 428 -10.97 39.04 2.84
CA THR A 428 -11.28 39.93 3.98
C THR A 428 -10.18 40.95 4.25
N GLY A 429 -10.59 42.18 4.62
CA GLY A 429 -9.69 43.29 4.99
C GLY A 429 -9.34 44.25 3.84
N ILE A 430 -10.05 44.17 2.72
CA ILE A 430 -9.89 45.12 1.59
C ILE A 430 -10.48 46.48 2.01
N PRO A 431 -9.77 47.61 1.81
CA PRO A 431 -10.30 48.94 2.10
C PRO A 431 -11.55 49.28 1.26
N PRO A 432 -12.53 50.02 1.80
CA PRO A 432 -13.64 50.56 1.00
C PRO A 432 -13.12 51.47 -0.11
N ALA A 433 -13.47 51.17 -1.36
CA ALA A 433 -13.10 51.95 -2.54
C ALA A 433 -14.25 52.00 -3.56
N PRO A 434 -14.26 52.97 -4.49
CA PRO A 434 -15.32 53.06 -5.50
C PRO A 434 -15.42 51.80 -6.38
N ARG A 435 -16.63 51.51 -6.86
CA ARG A 435 -16.91 50.31 -7.66
C ARG A 435 -16.08 50.29 -8.94
N GLY A 436 -15.21 49.28 -9.08
CA GLY A 436 -14.25 49.15 -10.20
C GLY A 436 -12.82 49.61 -9.90
N VAL A 437 -12.54 50.14 -8.70
CA VAL A 437 -11.19 50.58 -8.29
C VAL A 437 -10.33 49.45 -7.66
N PRO A 438 -10.86 48.52 -6.82
CA PRO A 438 -10.06 47.43 -6.28
C PRO A 438 -9.49 46.52 -7.38
N GLN A 439 -8.16 46.45 -7.49
CA GLN A 439 -7.46 45.54 -8.39
C GLN A 439 -6.94 44.33 -7.61
N ILE A 440 -7.85 43.39 -7.35
CA ILE A 440 -7.52 42.11 -6.71
C ILE A 440 -6.94 41.18 -7.78
N GLU A 441 -5.64 40.92 -7.71
CA GLU A 441 -5.02 39.80 -8.41
C GLU A 441 -5.10 38.56 -7.51
N VAL A 442 -5.74 37.50 -8.00
CA VAL A 442 -5.71 36.18 -7.35
C VAL A 442 -4.81 35.30 -8.21
N THR A 443 -3.59 35.06 -7.72
CA THR A 443 -2.63 34.17 -8.37
C THR A 443 -2.86 32.76 -7.85
N PHE A 444 -3.00 31.83 -8.78
CA PHE A 444 -3.22 30.42 -8.54
C PHE A 444 -2.00 29.65 -9.06
N GLU A 445 -1.34 28.89 -8.20
CA GLU A 445 -0.10 28.16 -8.45
C GLU A 445 -0.26 26.68 -8.05
N VAL A 446 0.56 25.81 -8.61
CA VAL A 446 0.69 24.42 -8.17
C VAL A 446 2.17 24.08 -8.11
N ASP A 447 2.56 23.39 -7.05
CA ASP A 447 3.94 22.98 -6.88
C ASP A 447 4.29 21.71 -7.69
N GLU A 448 5.57 21.36 -7.61
CA GLU A 448 6.19 20.16 -8.16
C GLU A 448 5.63 18.82 -7.64
N ASN A 449 4.70 18.84 -6.67
CA ASN A 449 3.97 17.70 -6.10
C ASN A 449 2.52 17.58 -6.64
N SER A 450 2.12 18.50 -7.52
CA SER A 450 0.73 18.72 -7.96
C SER A 450 -0.20 19.26 -6.85
N ILE A 451 0.32 20.01 -5.87
CA ILE A 451 -0.45 20.60 -4.75
C ILE A 451 -0.75 22.08 -5.02
N LEU A 452 -1.97 22.51 -4.72
CA LEU A 452 -2.52 23.83 -5.05
C LEU A 452 -2.19 24.92 -4.00
N HIS A 453 -1.63 26.02 -4.48
CA HIS A 453 -1.39 27.25 -3.72
C HIS A 453 -2.20 28.42 -4.30
N VAL A 454 -2.86 29.21 -3.43
CA VAL A 454 -3.50 30.47 -3.82
C VAL A 454 -2.80 31.61 -3.10
N THR A 455 -2.67 32.74 -3.78
CA THR A 455 -2.32 34.01 -3.16
C THR A 455 -3.23 35.11 -3.70
N ALA A 456 -3.52 36.13 -2.91
CA ALA A 456 -4.34 37.25 -3.35
C ALA A 456 -3.68 38.59 -2.98
N ALA A 457 -3.51 39.48 -3.94
CA ALA A 457 -2.86 40.76 -3.77
C ALA A 457 -3.76 41.91 -4.24
N ASP A 458 -3.85 42.96 -3.43
CA ASP A 458 -4.43 44.24 -3.84
C ASP A 458 -3.32 45.08 -4.51
N LYS A 459 -3.38 45.17 -5.83
CA LYS A 459 -2.43 45.96 -6.64
C LYS A 459 -2.56 47.46 -6.40
N ALA A 460 -3.73 47.95 -6.00
CA ALA A 460 -3.94 49.37 -5.71
C ALA A 460 -3.43 49.73 -4.30
N GLY A 461 -3.59 48.83 -3.33
CA GLY A 461 -3.16 49.02 -1.94
C GLY A 461 -1.69 48.67 -1.66
N GLY A 462 -0.98 48.02 -2.60
CA GLY A 462 0.39 47.54 -2.40
C GLY A 462 0.52 46.41 -1.36
N ARG A 463 -0.59 45.74 -1.01
CA ARG A 463 -0.65 44.71 0.03
C ARG A 463 -0.94 43.36 -0.60
N SER A 464 0.08 42.51 -0.67
CA SER A 464 -0.11 41.08 -0.91
C SER A 464 -0.55 40.39 0.38
N LYS A 465 -1.60 39.56 0.28
CA LYS A 465 -2.03 38.64 1.34
C LYS A 465 -1.99 37.24 0.77
N SER A 466 -0.86 36.56 0.94
CA SER A 466 -0.78 35.13 0.65
C SER A 466 -1.82 34.38 1.51
N ILE A 467 -2.63 33.55 0.87
CA ILE A 467 -3.65 32.71 1.52
C ILE A 467 -3.56 31.33 0.86
N THR A 468 -2.47 30.61 1.18
CA THR A 468 -2.35 29.18 0.91
C THR A 468 -3.64 28.48 1.32
N ILE A 469 -4.16 27.53 0.51
CA ILE A 469 -5.45 26.91 0.83
C ILE A 469 -5.34 26.05 2.09
N THR A 470 -5.76 26.64 3.21
CA THR A 470 -6.17 25.91 4.42
C THR A 470 -7.59 25.41 4.17
N ASN A 471 -7.71 24.26 3.49
CA ASN A 471 -8.97 23.55 3.41
C ASN A 471 -9.25 22.85 4.75
N ASP A 472 -9.72 23.64 5.71
CA ASP A 472 -10.07 23.20 7.07
C ASP A 472 -11.07 22.04 7.06
N LYS A 473 -11.90 21.93 6.01
CA LYS A 473 -12.91 20.90 5.79
C LYS A 473 -12.36 19.63 5.13
N GLY A 474 -11.18 19.19 5.57
CA GLY A 474 -10.60 17.90 5.18
C GLY A 474 -9.19 17.71 5.71
N ARG A 475 -8.33 18.73 5.56
CA ARG A 475 -6.92 18.67 5.93
C ARG A 475 -6.71 18.66 7.45
N LEU A 476 -5.66 18.00 7.94
CA LEU A 476 -5.20 18.17 9.33
C LEU A 476 -4.62 19.58 9.53
N SER A 477 -4.93 20.24 10.65
CA SER A 477 -4.23 21.50 10.98
C SER A 477 -2.79 21.19 11.44
N GLN A 478 -1.90 22.19 11.41
CA GLN A 478 -0.54 22.00 11.93
C GLN A 478 -0.56 21.54 13.40
N GLU A 479 -1.47 22.07 14.22
CA GLU A 479 -1.66 21.65 15.62
C GLU A 479 -2.13 20.19 15.75
N GLU A 480 -2.94 19.70 14.80
CA GLU A 480 -3.30 18.28 14.74
C GLU A 480 -2.10 17.41 14.35
N ILE A 481 -1.31 17.84 13.35
CA ILE A 481 -0.08 17.14 12.93
C ILE A 481 0.93 17.10 14.09
N ASP A 482 1.20 18.23 14.75
CA ASP A 482 2.16 18.34 15.86
C ASP A 482 1.71 17.56 17.11
N ARG A 483 0.39 17.37 17.31
CA ARG A 483 -0.14 16.43 18.31
C ARG A 483 0.10 14.98 17.88
N ILE A 484 -0.26 14.65 16.65
CA ILE A 484 -0.15 13.30 16.09
C ILE A 484 1.32 12.82 16.04
N VAL A 485 2.28 13.68 15.67
CA VAL A 485 3.72 13.39 15.68
C VAL A 485 4.18 12.99 17.08
N ARG A 486 3.79 13.74 18.12
CA ARG A 486 4.12 13.40 19.52
C ARG A 486 3.49 12.09 19.97
N GLU A 487 2.23 11.83 19.62
CA GLU A 487 1.60 10.53 19.90
C GLU A 487 2.34 9.38 19.16
N ALA A 488 2.82 9.61 17.93
CA ALA A 488 3.61 8.63 17.18
C ALA A 488 5.00 8.38 17.79
N GLU A 489 5.67 9.41 18.32
CA GLU A 489 6.92 9.28 19.08
C GLU A 489 6.72 8.48 20.39
N GLU A 490 5.64 8.73 21.12
CA GLU A 490 5.28 7.94 22.32
C GLU A 490 5.04 6.46 21.99
N PHE A 491 4.33 6.16 20.89
CA PHE A 491 4.15 4.78 20.44
C PHE A 491 5.46 4.14 19.98
N ALA A 492 6.30 4.86 19.24
CA ALA A 492 7.63 4.36 18.82
C ALA A 492 8.53 4.04 20.03
N GLU A 493 8.40 4.77 21.12
CA GLU A 493 9.12 4.52 22.37
C GLU A 493 8.55 3.34 23.17
N GLU A 494 7.22 3.13 23.23
CA GLU A 494 6.66 1.86 23.76
C GLU A 494 7.18 0.67 22.93
N ASP A 495 7.11 0.78 21.61
CA ASP A 495 7.53 -0.24 20.66
C ASP A 495 9.04 -0.56 20.75
N ARG A 496 9.87 0.46 21.01
CA ARG A 496 11.30 0.30 21.28
C ARG A 496 11.55 -0.45 22.58
N ARG A 497 10.91 -0.06 23.70
CA ARG A 497 11.03 -0.75 25.00
C ARG A 497 10.52 -2.20 24.91
N VAL A 498 9.43 -2.44 24.17
CA VAL A 498 8.91 -3.79 23.90
C VAL A 498 9.92 -4.63 23.11
N ARG A 499 10.59 -4.05 22.10
CA ARG A 499 11.62 -4.69 21.29
C ARG A 499 12.88 -5.01 22.10
N GLU A 500 13.43 -4.03 22.81
CA GLU A 500 14.61 -4.16 23.67
C GLU A 500 14.42 -5.25 24.73
N ARG A 501 13.25 -5.29 25.40
CA ARG A 501 12.88 -6.37 26.33
C ARG A 501 12.81 -7.73 25.65
N VAL A 502 12.17 -7.83 24.49
CA VAL A 502 12.05 -9.10 23.74
C VAL A 502 13.43 -9.59 23.28
N ASP A 503 14.33 -8.70 22.90
CA ASP A 503 15.68 -9.09 22.46
C ASP A 503 16.62 -9.37 23.64
N ALA A 504 16.45 -8.73 24.79
CA ALA A 504 17.08 -9.15 26.05
C ALA A 504 16.61 -10.54 26.47
N TRP A 505 15.30 -10.81 26.40
CA TRP A 505 14.70 -12.12 26.67
C TRP A 505 15.21 -13.19 25.69
N ASN A 506 15.28 -12.90 24.38
CA ASN A 506 15.89 -13.78 23.38
C ASN A 506 17.38 -14.04 23.68
N ARG A 507 18.14 -13.02 24.11
CA ARG A 507 19.57 -13.19 24.48
C ARG A 507 19.70 -14.10 25.70
N LEU A 508 18.86 -13.93 26.72
CA LEU A 508 18.87 -14.77 27.92
C LEU A 508 18.46 -16.22 27.60
N GLU A 509 17.37 -16.45 26.86
CA GLU A 509 16.94 -17.79 26.44
C GLU A 509 18.07 -18.53 25.69
N ASN A 510 18.72 -17.88 24.71
CA ASN A 510 19.83 -18.48 23.97
C ASN A 510 21.09 -18.69 24.85
N TYR A 511 21.36 -17.80 25.81
CA TYR A 511 22.48 -17.96 26.73
C TYR A 511 22.28 -19.16 27.65
N VAL A 512 21.11 -19.25 28.30
CA VAL A 512 20.72 -20.34 29.21
C VAL A 512 20.74 -21.69 28.51
N TYR A 513 20.14 -21.81 27.32
CA TYR A 513 20.22 -23.07 26.55
C TYR A 513 21.65 -23.42 26.11
N ARG A 514 22.49 -22.43 25.78
CA ARG A 514 23.90 -22.67 25.40
C ARG A 514 24.73 -23.16 26.58
N VAL A 515 24.64 -22.52 27.74
CA VAL A 515 25.37 -22.94 28.95
C VAL A 515 24.87 -24.32 29.40
N ARG A 516 23.56 -24.56 29.38
CA ARG A 516 22.98 -25.87 29.68
C ARG A 516 23.44 -26.98 28.72
N ALA A 517 23.72 -26.67 27.45
CA ALA A 517 24.36 -27.61 26.53
C ALA A 517 25.82 -27.88 26.95
N THR A 518 26.63 -26.83 27.14
CA THR A 518 28.04 -26.97 27.57
C THR A 518 28.22 -27.76 28.86
N VAL A 519 27.31 -27.60 29.84
CA VAL A 519 27.29 -28.37 31.09
C VAL A 519 26.98 -29.85 30.81
N ARG A 520 25.90 -30.15 30.07
CA ARG A 520 25.43 -31.53 29.84
C ARG A 520 26.27 -32.31 28.83
N ASP A 521 27.00 -31.63 27.94
CA ASP A 521 27.93 -32.24 26.98
C ASP A 521 29.26 -32.67 27.65
N GLY A 522 29.42 -32.47 28.96
CA GLY A 522 30.45 -33.11 29.81
C GLY A 522 31.91 -32.84 29.39
N SER A 523 32.16 -31.76 28.65
CA SER A 523 33.42 -31.56 27.92
C SER A 523 33.91 -30.11 27.99
N GLY A 524 35.21 -29.91 27.74
CA GLY A 524 35.84 -28.60 27.77
C GLY A 524 35.83 -27.97 29.17
N MET A 525 34.96 -26.98 29.39
CA MET A 525 34.89 -26.23 30.65
C MET A 525 34.20 -27.03 31.76
N ALA A 526 33.21 -27.87 31.44
CA ALA A 526 32.46 -28.65 32.43
C ALA A 526 33.34 -29.63 33.23
N VAL A 527 34.44 -30.12 32.63
CA VAL A 527 35.41 -31.04 33.26
C VAL A 527 36.29 -30.34 34.31
N LYS A 528 36.23 -29.00 34.42
CA LYS A 528 37.05 -28.17 35.32
C LYS A 528 36.25 -27.46 36.41
N ILE A 529 34.94 -27.70 36.48
CA ILE A 529 34.05 -27.12 37.48
C ILE A 529 33.96 -28.12 38.65
N GLY A 530 34.14 -27.65 39.88
CA GLY A 530 33.96 -28.48 41.09
C GLY A 530 32.50 -28.83 41.31
N GLU A 531 32.22 -29.94 42.01
CA GLU A 531 30.86 -30.46 42.20
C GLU A 531 29.89 -29.42 42.78
N GLU A 532 30.32 -28.67 43.80
CA GLU A 532 29.56 -27.56 44.40
C GLU A 532 29.26 -26.42 43.40
N ASP A 533 30.23 -26.04 42.57
CA ASP A 533 30.03 -25.01 41.54
C ASP A 533 29.17 -25.51 40.37
N MET A 534 29.16 -26.82 40.10
CA MET A 534 28.27 -27.42 39.12
C MET A 534 26.82 -27.37 39.61
N GLU A 535 26.56 -27.74 40.86
CA GLU A 535 25.23 -27.65 41.47
C GLU A 535 24.70 -26.21 41.48
N ARG A 536 25.55 -25.23 41.86
CA ARG A 536 25.23 -23.80 41.76
C ARG A 536 24.86 -23.37 40.34
N VAL A 537 25.58 -23.85 39.32
CA VAL A 537 25.29 -23.54 37.90
C VAL A 537 24.00 -24.21 37.43
N GLU A 538 23.73 -25.47 37.80
CA GLU A 538 22.47 -26.13 37.42
C GLU A 538 21.25 -25.50 38.13
N ALA A 539 21.39 -25.08 39.39
CA ALA A 539 20.35 -24.34 40.11
C ALA A 539 20.04 -22.99 39.45
N ALA A 540 21.06 -22.19 39.13
CA ALA A 540 20.89 -20.91 38.43
C ALA A 540 20.30 -21.06 37.01
N LEU A 541 20.61 -22.17 36.31
CA LEU A 541 19.99 -22.51 35.03
C LEU A 541 18.52 -22.93 35.19
N ALA A 542 18.16 -23.59 36.29
CA ALA A 542 16.77 -23.96 36.58
C ALA A 542 15.92 -22.72 36.90
N GLU A 543 16.38 -21.87 37.82
CA GLU A 543 15.75 -20.59 38.18
C GLU A 543 15.54 -19.71 36.94
N ALA A 544 16.58 -19.55 36.11
CA ALA A 544 16.49 -18.76 34.89
C ALA A 544 15.49 -19.34 33.86
N LEU A 545 15.32 -20.66 33.79
CA LEU A 545 14.31 -21.29 32.92
C LEU A 545 12.89 -21.13 33.47
N GLU A 546 12.68 -21.31 34.77
CA GLU A 546 11.39 -21.13 35.43
C GLU A 546 10.92 -19.67 35.28
N TRP A 547 11.80 -18.71 35.54
CA TRP A 547 11.54 -17.28 35.31
C TRP A 547 11.22 -16.98 33.83
N LEU A 548 11.96 -17.55 32.87
CA LEU A 548 11.66 -17.38 31.45
C LEU A 548 10.29 -17.94 31.06
N GLU A 549 9.83 -19.03 31.68
CA GLU A 549 8.50 -19.61 31.44
C GLU A 549 7.35 -18.83 32.12
N GLU A 550 7.54 -18.34 33.35
CA GLU A 550 6.57 -17.45 34.02
C GLU A 550 6.32 -16.18 33.20
N GLN A 551 7.40 -15.52 32.74
CA GLN A 551 7.29 -14.33 31.91
C GLN A 551 6.71 -14.62 30.51
N ASP A 552 6.78 -15.86 29.99
CA ASP A 552 6.15 -16.28 28.73
C ASP A 552 4.68 -16.76 28.90
N GLY A 553 4.03 -16.48 30.04
CA GLY A 553 2.61 -16.80 30.28
C GLY A 553 1.62 -16.27 29.22
N ALA A 554 2.04 -15.29 28.41
CA ALA A 554 1.30 -14.82 27.23
C ALA A 554 1.75 -15.45 25.88
N GLY A 555 2.94 -16.05 25.81
CA GLY A 555 3.56 -16.55 24.58
C GLY A 555 3.56 -18.07 24.40
N VAL A 556 3.28 -18.89 25.42
CA VAL A 556 3.11 -20.36 25.26
C VAL A 556 2.07 -20.73 24.18
N GLU A 557 0.93 -20.02 24.13
CA GLU A 557 -0.09 -20.12 23.06
C GLU A 557 0.49 -19.74 21.67
N ARG A 558 1.40 -18.76 21.62
CA ARG A 558 2.10 -18.27 20.42
C ARG A 558 3.17 -19.29 19.96
N ARG A 559 3.87 -19.96 20.90
CA ARG A 559 4.81 -21.06 20.68
C ARG A 559 4.08 -22.29 20.16
N ARG A 560 3.02 -22.78 20.82
CA ARG A 560 2.18 -23.90 20.33
C ARG A 560 1.73 -23.68 18.88
N ARG A 561 1.16 -22.53 18.55
CA ARG A 561 0.76 -22.17 17.17
C ARG A 561 1.93 -22.15 16.17
N ARG A 562 3.14 -21.74 16.59
CA ARG A 562 4.35 -21.82 15.76
C ARG A 562 4.79 -23.27 15.55
N THR A 563 4.74 -24.12 16.56
CA THR A 563 5.09 -25.54 16.47
C THR A 563 4.12 -26.29 15.57
N THR A 564 2.80 -26.07 15.69
CA THR A 564 1.79 -26.65 14.78
C THR A 564 1.97 -26.19 13.33
N ARG A 565 2.34 -24.91 13.10
CA ARG A 565 2.66 -24.41 11.74
C ARG A 565 4.00 -24.93 11.22
N ARG A 566 4.97 -25.23 12.10
CA ARG A 566 6.25 -25.89 11.74
C ARG A 566 6.04 -27.37 11.41
N SER A 567 5.21 -28.11 12.13
CA SER A 567 4.93 -29.52 11.83
C SER A 567 4.17 -29.68 10.51
N SER A 568 3.09 -28.91 10.30
CA SER A 568 2.38 -28.88 9.00
C SER A 568 3.29 -28.38 7.87
N GLY A 569 4.19 -27.45 8.15
CA GLY A 569 5.24 -26.99 7.22
C GLY A 569 6.39 -27.98 6.98
N ARG A 570 6.51 -29.04 7.80
CA ARG A 570 7.45 -30.17 7.59
C ARG A 570 6.79 -31.24 6.73
N TRP A 571 5.53 -31.59 7.01
CA TRP A 571 4.71 -32.46 6.14
C TRP A 571 4.64 -31.95 4.69
N ARG A 572 4.38 -30.65 4.49
CA ARG A 572 4.40 -30.03 3.15
C ARG A 572 5.78 -30.06 2.47
N ARG A 573 6.87 -30.24 3.21
CA ARG A 573 8.23 -30.38 2.66
C ARG A 573 8.56 -31.83 2.30
N CYS A 574 8.17 -32.81 3.13
CA CYS A 574 8.27 -34.23 2.80
C CYS A 574 7.48 -34.57 1.52
N ALA A 575 6.27 -34.03 1.38
CA ALA A 575 5.42 -34.23 0.19
C ALA A 575 6.01 -33.64 -1.12
N ALA A 576 6.95 -32.69 -1.04
CA ALA A 576 7.66 -32.13 -2.18
C ALA A 576 8.97 -32.86 -2.51
N GLN A 577 9.49 -33.68 -1.59
CA GLN A 577 10.71 -34.48 -1.75
C GLN A 577 10.44 -35.92 -2.18
N SER A 578 9.20 -36.42 -2.05
CA SER A 578 8.78 -37.70 -2.62
C SER A 578 8.50 -37.62 -4.13
N SER A 579 7.94 -36.52 -4.63
CA SER A 579 7.64 -36.31 -6.05
C SER A 579 8.85 -36.03 -6.94
N SER A 580 9.99 -35.65 -6.35
CA SER A 580 11.23 -35.28 -7.05
C SER A 580 12.28 -36.41 -7.11
N ARG A 581 11.94 -37.63 -6.64
CA ARG A 581 12.88 -38.77 -6.57
C ARG A 581 12.54 -39.97 -7.46
N CYS A 582 11.62 -39.81 -8.43
CA CYS A 582 11.17 -40.87 -9.34
C CYS A 582 11.78 -40.79 -10.75
N MET A 583 12.83 -40.00 -10.96
CA MET A 583 13.63 -40.00 -12.20
C MET A 583 15.13 -40.07 -11.88
N ARG A 584 15.88 -40.76 -12.75
CA ARG A 584 17.34 -40.99 -12.73
C ARG A 584 17.87 -42.01 -11.70
N SER A 585 17.66 -43.30 -12.00
CA SER A 585 18.64 -44.36 -11.66
C SER A 585 18.55 -45.57 -12.59
N ARG A 586 19.52 -45.72 -13.51
CA ARG A 586 20.05 -46.99 -14.04
C ARG A 586 21.37 -46.74 -14.80
N PRO A 587 22.37 -47.63 -14.70
CA PRO A 587 23.64 -47.52 -15.44
C PRO A 587 23.48 -48.01 -16.90
N GLY A 588 24.53 -47.91 -17.73
CA GLY A 588 24.42 -48.16 -19.18
C GLY A 588 25.60 -48.88 -19.85
N ARG A 589 25.53 -48.92 -21.19
CA ARG A 589 26.40 -49.63 -22.17
C ARG A 589 26.24 -51.17 -22.19
N PRO A 590 26.63 -51.85 -23.30
CA PRO A 590 27.16 -51.34 -24.58
C PRO A 590 26.17 -51.46 -25.76
N ALA A 591 26.62 -51.15 -26.98
CA ALA A 591 25.83 -51.16 -28.22
C ALA A 591 26.26 -52.28 -29.18
N PRO A 592 25.37 -52.75 -30.09
CA PRO A 592 25.74 -53.53 -31.26
C PRO A 592 25.93 -52.65 -32.52
N ARG A 593 26.75 -53.12 -33.46
CA ARG A 593 26.79 -52.63 -34.86
C ARG A 593 25.91 -53.54 -35.73
N THR A 594 25.13 -52.98 -36.64
CA THR A 594 24.92 -53.55 -37.99
C THR A 594 24.40 -52.50 -38.98
N ARG A 595 24.65 -52.72 -40.27
CA ARG A 595 24.04 -51.99 -41.40
C ARG A 595 22.74 -52.69 -41.80
N MET A 596 21.82 -51.99 -42.47
CA MET A 596 21.57 -52.18 -43.92
C MET A 596 20.63 -51.11 -44.48
N THR A 597 20.74 -50.89 -45.80
CA THR A 597 19.98 -49.97 -46.67
C THR A 597 19.81 -48.55 -46.11
#